data_AF-A0A6P4BD38-F1
#
_entry.id   AF-A0A6P4BD38-F1
#
_cell.length_a   1.000
_cell.length_b   1.000
_cell.length_c   1.000
_cell.angle_alpha   90.00
_cell.angle_beta   90.00
_cell.angle_gamma   90.00
#
_symmetry.space_group_name_H-M   'P 1'
#
loop_
_entity.id
_entity.type
_entity.pdbx_description
1 polymer ?
#
loop_
_entity_poly.entity_id
_entity_poly.type
_entity_poly.pdbx_seq_one_letter_code
_entity_poly.pdbx_strand_id
1 'polypeptide(L)'
;MTVISNEKNELIPTRTVTGWKMCIDYRRLNDATRKYHFSLPFIDQMLERLAGHAYYCFVDGYSRCQETKLVLNWEKCHFMVHEGIVLGHKVSSKGIEVDKAKIEIIEKLPIPVNVKAVRSFLGHAGFYRRFIKYFSKIAKPLSNLLMIDSPFIFDDNFKHAFENLKRKLITAPIITPPDWELPFELMSDASDFVIGAMLGQKKDKMHHVIYYASKVLNEA
;
A
#
# COMPACT_ATOMS: atom_id res chain seq x y z
N MET A 1 -21.42 2.51 -4.27
CA MET A 1 -20.75 1.88 -5.43
C MET A 1 -21.78 1.02 -6.12
N THR A 2 -22.00 1.22 -7.41
CA THR A 2 -22.89 0.40 -8.23
C THR A 2 -22.04 -0.48 -9.13
N VAL A 3 -22.34 -1.76 -9.21
CA VAL A 3 -21.61 -2.70 -10.07
C VAL A 3 -22.35 -2.72 -11.41
N ILE A 4 -21.68 -2.29 -12.48
CA ILE A 4 -22.26 -2.26 -13.84
C ILE A 4 -21.52 -3.32 -14.67
N SER A 5 -22.27 -4.11 -15.44
CA SER A 5 -21.70 -5.09 -16.37
C SER A 5 -21.21 -4.36 -17.64
N ASN A 6 -19.95 -4.55 -18.01
CA ASN A 6 -19.42 -4.05 -19.29
C ASN A 6 -19.94 -4.88 -20.48
N GLU A 7 -19.69 -4.43 -21.70
CA GLU A 7 -19.95 -5.17 -22.97
C GLU A 7 -19.30 -6.56 -23.01
N LYS A 8 -18.31 -6.82 -22.14
CA LYS A 8 -17.65 -8.12 -21.96
C LYS A 8 -18.20 -8.96 -20.80
N ASN A 9 -19.34 -8.58 -20.22
CA ASN A 9 -19.92 -9.16 -18.99
C ASN A 9 -19.00 -9.13 -17.76
N GLU A 10 -18.01 -8.25 -17.75
CA GLU A 10 -17.17 -8.01 -16.58
C GLU A 10 -17.88 -7.06 -15.61
N LEU A 11 -18.02 -7.45 -14.35
CA LEU A 11 -18.60 -6.62 -13.29
C LEU A 11 -17.61 -5.51 -12.89
N ILE A 12 -17.85 -4.29 -13.34
CA ILE A 12 -16.99 -3.14 -13.04
C ILE A 12 -17.63 -2.32 -11.90
N PRO A 13 -16.93 -2.13 -10.77
CA PRO A 13 -17.38 -1.22 -9.73
C PRO A 13 -17.32 0.21 -10.25
N THR A 14 -18.49 0.80 -10.50
CA THR A 14 -18.63 2.16 -11.01
C THR A 14 -19.16 3.06 -9.90
N ARG A 15 -18.61 4.27 -9.82
CA ARG A 15 -19.02 5.27 -8.83
C ARG A 15 -20.39 5.82 -9.24
N THR A 16 -21.29 6.04 -8.28
CA THR A 16 -22.60 6.64 -8.54
C THR A 16 -22.41 7.98 -9.26
N VAL A 17 -23.02 8.15 -10.43
CA VAL A 17 -22.83 9.34 -11.26
C VAL A 17 -23.65 10.47 -10.64
N THR A 18 -22.99 11.37 -9.92
CA THR A 18 -23.62 12.55 -9.30
C THR A 18 -23.74 13.74 -10.25
N GLY A 19 -23.27 13.59 -11.50
CA GLY A 19 -23.33 14.62 -12.54
C GLY A 19 -22.47 14.28 -13.76
N TRP A 20 -22.67 15.00 -14.86
CA TRP A 20 -21.86 14.87 -16.07
C TRP A 20 -20.53 15.60 -15.90
N LYS A 21 -19.43 14.94 -16.26
CA LYS A 21 -18.08 15.54 -16.30
C LYS A 21 -17.57 15.46 -17.73
N MET A 22 -17.24 16.61 -18.31
CA MET A 22 -16.58 16.63 -19.62
C MET A 22 -15.16 16.07 -19.46
N CYS A 23 -14.85 15.02 -20.20
CA CYS A 23 -13.51 14.44 -20.26
C CYS A 23 -12.92 14.75 -21.63
N ILE A 24 -11.82 15.51 -21.66
CA ILE A 24 -11.11 15.81 -22.91
C ILE A 24 -10.09 14.71 -23.15
N ASP A 25 -10.11 14.11 -24.35
CA ASP A 25 -9.19 13.04 -24.72
C ASP A 25 -7.82 13.61 -25.12
N TYR A 26 -6.93 13.71 -24.14
CA TYR A 26 -5.54 14.16 -24.34
C TYR A 26 -4.57 13.07 -24.78
N ARG A 27 -5.01 11.84 -25.13
CA ARG A 27 -4.08 10.73 -25.44
C ARG A 27 -3.04 11.09 -26.51
N ARG A 28 -3.49 11.63 -27.65
CA ARG A 28 -2.62 12.08 -28.75
C ARG A 28 -1.66 13.21 -28.34
N LEU A 29 -2.13 14.14 -27.51
CA LEU A 29 -1.31 15.25 -27.02
C LEU A 29 -0.24 14.74 -26.05
N ASN A 30 -0.63 13.88 -25.11
CA ASN A 30 0.26 13.29 -24.11
C ASN A 30 1.40 12.49 -24.76
N ASP A 31 1.15 11.81 -25.89
CA ASP A 31 2.17 11.08 -26.65
C ASP A 31 3.17 12.02 -27.36
N ALA A 32 2.73 13.20 -27.79
CA ALA A 32 3.59 14.22 -28.39
C ALA A 32 4.39 15.02 -27.35
N THR A 33 3.92 15.08 -26.10
CA THR A 33 4.59 15.81 -25.01
C THR A 33 5.65 14.97 -24.30
N ARG A 34 6.77 15.60 -23.93
CA ARG A 34 7.78 14.95 -23.07
C ARG A 34 7.25 14.86 -21.65
N LYS A 35 7.27 13.65 -21.07
CA LYS A 35 6.92 13.44 -19.67
C LYS A 35 8.02 13.99 -18.76
N TYR A 36 7.70 15.05 -18.04
CA TYR A 36 8.58 15.56 -17.00
C TYR A 36 8.44 14.71 -15.74
N HIS A 37 9.47 13.93 -15.43
CA HIS A 37 9.51 13.11 -14.22
C HIS A 37 10.25 13.88 -13.12
N PHE A 38 9.49 14.38 -12.15
CA PHE A 38 10.08 15.00 -10.97
C PHE A 38 10.37 13.91 -9.92
N SER A 39 11.58 13.93 -9.36
CA SER A 39 11.96 12.99 -8.29
C SER A 39 11.19 13.29 -7.02
N LEU A 40 10.31 12.38 -6.62
CA LEU A 40 9.57 12.48 -5.36
C LEU A 40 10.32 11.73 -4.25
N PRO A 41 10.24 12.20 -3.00
CA PRO A 41 10.76 11.46 -1.87
C PRO A 41 10.01 10.13 -1.69
N PHE A 42 10.67 9.18 -1.04
CA PHE A 42 10.04 7.90 -0.75
C PHE A 42 8.86 8.09 0.21
N ILE A 43 7.74 7.44 -0.09
CA ILE A 43 6.52 7.47 0.73
C ILE A 43 6.83 7.11 2.19
N ASP A 44 7.66 6.08 2.40
CA ASP A 44 8.04 5.62 3.72
C ASP A 44 8.70 6.71 4.56
N GLN A 45 9.62 7.49 3.99
CA GLN A 45 10.29 8.60 4.68
C GLN A 45 9.32 9.73 5.05
N MET A 46 8.35 10.02 4.18
CA MET A 46 7.32 11.01 4.47
C MET A 46 6.42 10.55 5.61
N LEU A 47 5.99 9.29 5.60
CA LEU A 47 5.13 8.72 6.63
C LEU A 47 5.83 8.65 7.99
N GLU A 48 7.10 8.27 8.02
CA GLU A 48 7.90 8.21 9.25
C GLU A 48 8.08 9.58 9.89
N ARG A 49 8.22 10.64 9.09
CA ARG A 49 8.26 12.02 9.60
C ARG A 49 6.92 12.51 10.13
N LEU A 50 5.82 12.02 9.58
CA LEU A 50 4.48 12.43 9.98
C LEU A 50 4.00 11.68 11.22
N ALA A 51 4.30 10.39 11.32
CA ALA A 51 3.84 9.54 12.41
C ALA A 51 4.32 10.01 13.79
N GLY A 52 3.54 9.73 14.84
CA GLY A 52 3.89 10.05 16.22
C GLY A 52 3.43 11.43 16.71
N HIS A 53 2.98 12.31 15.82
CA HIS A 53 2.42 13.61 16.21
C HIS A 53 1.01 13.47 16.80
N ALA A 54 0.67 14.36 17.75
CA ALA A 54 -0.62 14.36 18.44
C ALA A 54 -1.78 14.94 17.60
N TYR A 55 -1.45 15.87 16.70
CA TYR A 55 -2.41 16.58 15.86
C TYR A 55 -1.87 16.73 14.44
N TYR A 56 -2.77 16.66 13.47
CA TYR A 56 -2.48 16.78 12.05
C TYR A 56 -3.39 17.84 11.42
N CYS A 57 -2.82 18.60 10.50
CA CYS A 57 -3.55 19.51 9.62
C CYS A 57 -3.28 19.08 8.18
N PHE A 58 -4.27 18.43 7.55
CA PHE A 58 -4.24 18.08 6.14
C PHE A 58 -4.79 19.25 5.35
N VAL A 59 -3.90 19.99 4.69
CA VAL A 59 -4.27 21.19 3.94
C VAL A 59 -3.73 21.07 2.53
N ASP A 60 -4.51 21.55 1.56
CA ASP A 60 -4.06 21.72 0.18
C ASP A 60 -3.17 22.99 0.00
N GLY A 61 -2.34 23.31 1.01
CA GLY A 61 -1.31 24.37 0.95
C GLY A 61 -1.69 25.79 1.40
N TYR A 62 -2.08 26.01 2.66
CA TYR A 62 -2.63 27.31 3.15
C TYR A 62 -1.81 28.57 2.82
N SER A 63 -0.54 28.66 3.24
CA SER A 63 0.24 29.91 3.14
C SER A 63 0.72 30.21 1.72
N ARG A 64 1.24 29.19 1.01
CA ARG A 64 1.67 29.33 -0.38
C ARG A 64 0.50 29.54 -1.34
N CYS A 65 -0.72 29.11 -1.01
CA CYS A 65 -1.90 29.34 -1.86
C CYS A 65 -2.22 30.84 -2.01
N GLN A 66 -2.05 31.64 -0.95
CA GLN A 66 -2.29 33.08 -1.02
C GLN A 66 -1.32 33.79 -1.97
N GLU A 67 -0.05 33.37 -1.97
CA GLU A 67 0.98 33.91 -2.87
C GLU A 67 0.83 33.40 -4.32
N THR A 68 0.39 32.16 -4.49
CA THR A 68 0.31 31.49 -5.80
C THR A 68 -1.08 31.51 -6.45
N LYS A 69 -2.05 32.20 -5.83
CA LYS A 69 -3.45 32.29 -6.30
C LYS A 69 -4.11 30.92 -6.49
N LEU A 70 -3.78 29.95 -5.65
CA LEU A 70 -4.42 28.64 -5.63
C LEU A 70 -5.66 28.66 -4.73
N VAL A 71 -6.71 27.92 -5.11
CA VAL A 71 -7.96 27.82 -4.36
C VAL A 71 -8.01 26.47 -3.64
N LEU A 72 -8.20 26.51 -2.32
CA LEU A 72 -8.30 25.32 -1.49
C LEU A 72 -9.65 24.63 -1.69
N ASN A 73 -9.60 23.30 -1.82
CA ASN A 73 -10.80 22.49 -1.68
C ASN A 73 -11.08 22.23 -0.19
N TRP A 74 -12.01 22.98 0.37
CA TRP A 74 -12.35 22.91 1.80
C TRP A 74 -12.86 21.52 2.23
N GLU A 75 -13.55 20.77 1.36
CA GLU A 75 -14.05 19.42 1.67
C GLU A 75 -12.93 18.41 1.91
N LYS A 76 -11.73 18.68 1.39
CA LYS A 76 -10.56 17.83 1.55
C LYS A 76 -9.64 18.29 2.69
N CYS A 77 -9.87 19.49 3.23
CA CYS A 77 -9.06 20.05 4.29
C CYS A 77 -9.55 19.56 5.65
N HIS A 78 -8.62 19.07 6.48
CA HIS A 78 -8.91 18.59 7.82
C HIS A 78 -7.92 19.25 8.79
N PHE A 79 -8.42 19.87 9.86
CA PHE A 79 -7.60 20.66 10.78
C PHE A 79 -7.64 20.07 12.18
N MET A 80 -6.48 20.05 12.84
CA MET A 80 -6.31 19.59 14.23
C MET A 80 -6.95 18.23 14.53
N VAL A 81 -6.84 17.29 13.59
CA VAL A 81 -7.33 15.91 13.77
C VAL A 81 -6.25 15.05 14.44
N HIS A 82 -6.65 14.04 15.22
CA HIS A 82 -5.71 13.13 15.88
C HIS A 82 -5.15 12.03 14.96
N GLU A 83 -5.82 11.78 13.84
CA GLU A 83 -5.43 10.81 12.84
C GLU A 83 -5.92 11.24 11.45
N GLY A 84 -5.30 10.73 10.39
CA GLY A 84 -5.83 10.91 9.04
C GLY A 84 -5.11 10.09 7.99
N ILE A 85 -5.61 10.16 6.76
CA ILE A 85 -5.11 9.36 5.64
C ILE A 85 -4.12 10.17 4.81
N VAL A 86 -2.89 9.67 4.70
CA VAL A 86 -1.81 10.24 3.89
C VAL A 86 -1.26 9.17 2.97
N LEU A 87 -1.28 9.42 1.66
CA LEU A 87 -0.71 8.52 0.65
C LEU A 87 -1.18 7.06 0.82
N GLY A 88 -2.47 6.85 1.14
CA GLY A 88 -3.06 5.52 1.31
C GLY A 88 -2.73 4.80 2.62
N HIS A 89 -2.15 5.51 3.59
CA HIS A 89 -1.86 5.03 4.94
C HIS A 89 -2.57 5.88 5.97
N LYS A 90 -3.01 5.27 7.06
CA LYS A 90 -3.54 5.98 8.21
C LYS A 90 -2.39 6.34 9.14
N VAL A 91 -2.23 7.62 9.45
CA VAL A 91 -1.19 8.14 10.35
C VAL A 91 -1.85 8.65 11.62
N SER A 92 -1.27 8.31 12.76
CA SER A 92 -1.73 8.74 14.09
C SER A 92 -0.55 8.90 15.05
N SER A 93 -0.82 9.36 16.27
CA SER A 93 0.17 9.38 17.35
C SER A 93 0.72 7.99 17.71
N LYS A 94 -0.01 6.91 17.42
CA LYS A 94 0.43 5.53 17.66
C LYS A 94 1.41 5.02 16.61
N GLY A 95 1.41 5.62 15.42
CA GLY A 95 2.19 5.16 14.28
C GLY A 95 1.43 5.16 12.97
N ILE A 96 1.88 4.28 12.08
CA ILE A 96 1.39 4.13 10.71
C ILE A 96 0.58 2.83 10.63
N GLU A 97 -0.60 2.91 10.04
CA GLU A 97 -1.56 1.83 9.85
C GLU A 97 -1.98 1.73 8.37
N VAL A 98 -2.47 0.56 7.98
CA VAL A 98 -3.17 0.41 6.70
C VAL A 98 -4.53 1.09 6.81
N ASP A 99 -4.95 1.80 5.75
CA ASP A 99 -6.26 2.43 5.68
C ASP A 99 -7.39 1.38 5.83
N LYS A 100 -8.30 1.61 6.78
CA LYS A 100 -9.44 0.72 7.06
C LYS A 100 -10.30 0.49 5.82
N ALA A 101 -10.51 1.51 5.00
CA ALA A 101 -11.28 1.37 3.76
C ALA A 101 -10.60 0.38 2.78
N LYS A 102 -9.27 0.30 2.80
CA LYS A 102 -8.52 -0.69 2.00
C LYS A 102 -8.63 -2.09 2.60
N ILE A 103 -8.60 -2.21 3.93
CA ILE A 103 -8.79 -3.48 4.63
C ILE A 103 -10.16 -4.09 4.28
N GLU A 104 -11.24 -3.32 4.35
CA GLU A 104 -12.60 -3.80 4.02
C GLU A 104 -12.72 -4.28 2.56
N ILE A 105 -12.06 -3.57 1.63
CA ILE A 105 -12.02 -3.98 0.23
C ILE A 105 -11.24 -5.30 0.11
N ILE A 106 -10.07 -5.40 0.75
CA ILE A 106 -9.23 -6.60 0.72
C ILE A 106 -9.99 -7.78 1.30
N GLU A 107 -10.71 -7.62 2.41
CA GLU A 107 -11.50 -8.67 3.05
C GLU A 107 -12.56 -9.27 2.12
N LYS A 108 -13.20 -8.42 1.30
CA LYS A 108 -14.24 -8.83 0.34
C LYS A 108 -13.68 -9.31 -1.01
N LEU A 109 -12.36 -9.26 -1.22
CA LEU A 109 -11.79 -9.71 -2.49
C LEU A 109 -12.03 -11.20 -2.72
N PRO A 110 -12.59 -11.58 -3.88
CA PRO A 110 -12.68 -12.97 -4.27
C PRO A 110 -11.29 -13.50 -4.63
N ILE A 111 -11.18 -14.82 -4.65
CA ILE A 111 -9.96 -15.49 -5.07
C ILE A 111 -9.66 -15.15 -6.55
N PRO A 112 -8.42 -14.79 -6.92
CA PRO A 112 -8.07 -14.46 -8.29
C PRO A 112 -8.21 -15.67 -9.22
N VAL A 113 -8.92 -15.49 -10.34
CA VAL A 113 -9.17 -16.55 -11.34
C VAL A 113 -8.25 -16.46 -12.56
N ASN A 114 -7.43 -15.41 -12.66
CA ASN A 114 -6.54 -15.22 -13.80
C ASN A 114 -5.23 -14.50 -13.39
N VAL A 115 -4.22 -14.63 -14.24
CA VAL A 115 -2.87 -14.05 -14.03
C VAL A 115 -2.93 -12.52 -13.83
N LYS A 116 -3.86 -11.83 -14.53
CA LYS A 116 -4.03 -10.37 -14.41
C LYS A 116 -4.52 -9.98 -13.01
N ALA A 117 -5.47 -10.74 -12.46
CA ALA A 117 -6.01 -10.54 -11.12
C ALA A 117 -4.94 -10.85 -10.05
N VAL A 118 -4.15 -11.92 -10.23
CA VAL A 118 -3.01 -12.22 -9.36
C VAL A 118 -1.98 -11.09 -9.37
N ARG A 119 -1.62 -10.59 -10.56
CA ARG A 119 -0.66 -9.48 -10.70
C ARG A 119 -1.18 -8.20 -10.05
N SER A 120 -2.47 -7.88 -10.24
CA SER A 120 -3.11 -6.74 -9.60
C SER A 120 -3.12 -6.86 -8.08
N PHE A 121 -3.43 -8.05 -7.56
CA PHE A 121 -3.44 -8.31 -6.12
C PHE A 121 -2.03 -8.21 -5.53
N LEU A 122 -1.02 -8.84 -6.14
CA LEU A 122 0.36 -8.76 -5.68
C LEU A 122 0.92 -7.34 -5.74
N GLY A 123 0.57 -6.55 -6.75
CA GLY A 123 0.93 -5.13 -6.81
C GLY A 123 0.35 -4.35 -5.64
N HIS A 124 -0.91 -4.59 -5.29
CA HIS A 124 -1.56 -3.95 -4.15
C HIS A 124 -1.00 -4.42 -2.81
N ALA A 125 -0.83 -5.73 -2.62
CA ALA A 125 -0.25 -6.32 -1.42
C ALA A 125 1.22 -5.87 -1.22
N GLY A 126 1.96 -5.72 -2.32
CA GLY A 126 3.34 -5.25 -2.32
C GLY A 126 3.52 -3.83 -1.78
N PHE A 127 2.50 -2.97 -1.94
CA PHE A 127 2.49 -1.63 -1.34
C PHE A 127 2.52 -1.69 0.19
N TYR A 128 1.90 -2.71 0.79
CA TYR A 128 1.84 -2.92 2.24
C TYR A 128 2.85 -3.98 2.75
N ARG A 129 3.84 -4.35 1.93
CA ARG A 129 4.84 -5.38 2.30
C ARG A 129 5.56 -5.10 3.62
N ARG A 130 5.76 -3.82 3.97
CA ARG A 130 6.49 -3.39 5.18
C ARG A 130 5.81 -3.82 6.49
N PHE A 131 4.50 -4.08 6.44
CA PHE A 131 3.70 -4.53 7.58
C PHE A 131 3.68 -6.06 7.73
N ILE A 132 4.22 -6.80 6.77
CA ILE A 132 4.04 -8.26 6.68
C ILE A 132 5.38 -8.97 6.84
N LYS A 133 5.53 -9.67 7.97
CA LYS A 133 6.67 -10.56 8.21
C LYS A 133 6.73 -11.66 7.15
N TYR A 134 7.91 -11.85 6.54
CA TYR A 134 8.17 -12.85 5.50
C TYR A 134 7.27 -12.73 4.26
N PHE A 135 6.87 -11.52 3.87
CA PHE A 135 6.03 -11.27 2.70
C PHE A 135 6.44 -12.09 1.46
N SER A 136 7.73 -12.08 1.11
CA SER A 136 8.23 -12.74 -0.10
C SER A 136 8.10 -14.27 -0.03
N LYS A 137 8.16 -14.87 1.16
CA LYS A 137 7.92 -16.32 1.37
C LYS A 137 6.46 -16.67 1.10
N ILE A 138 5.53 -15.86 1.63
CA ILE A 138 4.08 -16.05 1.47
C ILE A 138 3.65 -15.79 0.03
N ALA A 139 4.22 -14.76 -0.60
CA ALA A 139 3.91 -14.37 -1.97
C ALA A 139 4.55 -15.26 -3.04
N LYS A 140 5.53 -16.12 -2.70
CA LYS A 140 6.27 -16.94 -3.67
C LYS A 140 5.35 -17.82 -4.55
N PRO A 141 4.38 -18.59 -4.01
CA PRO A 141 3.46 -19.38 -4.84
C PRO A 141 2.66 -18.51 -5.81
N LEU A 142 2.23 -17.32 -5.37
CA LEU A 142 1.49 -16.36 -6.20
C LEU A 142 2.38 -15.79 -7.33
N SER A 143 3.65 -15.49 -7.03
CA SER A 143 4.62 -14.96 -7.98
C SER A 143 5.05 -15.99 -9.02
N ASN A 144 5.12 -17.28 -8.67
CA ASN A 144 5.47 -18.35 -9.61
C ASN A 144 4.47 -18.43 -10.78
N LEU A 145 3.19 -18.18 -10.53
CA LEU A 145 2.14 -18.13 -11.56
C LEU A 145 2.24 -16.91 -12.49
N LEU A 146 3.08 -15.92 -12.14
CA LEU A 146 3.33 -14.76 -13.01
C LEU A 146 4.49 -15.00 -13.98
N MET A 147 5.24 -16.10 -13.84
CA MET A 147 6.35 -16.42 -14.72
C MET A 147 5.86 -16.73 -16.14
N ILE A 148 6.68 -16.36 -17.12
CA ILE A 148 6.44 -16.70 -18.52
C ILE A 148 6.40 -18.23 -18.66
N ASP A 149 5.47 -18.73 -19.49
CA ASP A 149 5.24 -20.15 -19.77
C ASP A 149 4.78 -21.03 -18.59
N SER A 150 4.36 -20.43 -17.47
CA SER A 150 3.76 -21.17 -16.36
C SER A 150 2.26 -21.38 -16.59
N PRO A 151 1.75 -22.63 -16.56
CA PRO A 151 0.31 -22.87 -16.60
C PRO A 151 -0.33 -22.30 -15.33
N PHE A 152 -1.47 -21.62 -15.47
CA PHE A 152 -2.24 -21.15 -14.32
C PHE A 152 -2.92 -22.35 -13.65
N ILE A 153 -2.21 -22.99 -12.73
CA ILE A 153 -2.72 -24.11 -11.94
C ILE A 153 -3.22 -23.55 -10.62
N PHE A 154 -4.52 -23.69 -10.40
CA PHE A 154 -5.14 -23.38 -9.12
C PHE A 154 -4.93 -24.55 -8.17
N ASP A 155 -3.83 -24.55 -7.43
CA ASP A 155 -3.54 -25.57 -6.43
C ASP A 155 -3.92 -25.11 -5.00
N ASP A 156 -3.99 -26.06 -4.07
CA ASP A 156 -4.31 -25.76 -2.67
C ASP A 156 -3.24 -24.85 -2.03
N ASN A 157 -1.99 -24.91 -2.52
CA ASN A 157 -0.91 -24.03 -2.06
C ASN A 157 -1.18 -22.57 -2.45
N PHE A 158 -1.64 -22.31 -3.68
CA PHE A 158 -2.04 -20.98 -4.13
C PHE A 158 -3.17 -20.43 -3.26
N LYS A 159 -4.22 -21.23 -3.05
CA LYS A 159 -5.36 -20.82 -2.23
C LYS A 159 -4.93 -20.51 -0.79
N HIS A 160 -4.09 -21.37 -0.22
CA HIS A 160 -3.55 -21.17 1.13
C HIS A 160 -2.67 -19.90 1.20
N ALA A 161 -1.79 -19.69 0.23
CA ALA A 161 -0.92 -18.52 0.16
C ALA A 161 -1.74 -17.21 0.02
N PHE A 162 -2.75 -17.21 -0.85
CA PHE A 162 -3.64 -16.08 -1.06
C PHE A 162 -4.39 -15.71 0.22
N GLU A 163 -5.07 -16.67 0.85
CA GLU A 163 -5.82 -16.44 2.09
C GLU A 163 -4.92 -16.04 3.25
N ASN A 164 -3.72 -16.63 3.34
CA ASN A 164 -2.76 -16.27 4.37
C ASN A 164 -2.26 -14.82 4.19
N LEU A 165 -1.96 -14.41 2.94
CA LEU A 165 -1.55 -13.03 2.66
C LEU A 165 -2.67 -12.02 2.91
N LYS A 166 -3.89 -12.36 2.48
CA LYS A 166 -5.10 -11.58 2.74
C LYS A 166 -5.31 -11.38 4.23
N ARG A 167 -5.23 -12.44 5.04
CA ARG A 167 -5.32 -12.37 6.50
C ARG A 167 -4.23 -11.48 7.10
N LYS A 168 -2.97 -11.60 6.64
CA LYS A 168 -1.86 -10.78 7.14
C LYS A 168 -2.00 -9.29 6.82
N LEU A 169 -2.63 -8.93 5.69
CA LEU A 169 -2.97 -7.54 5.36
C LEU A 169 -4.04 -6.98 6.29
N ILE A 170 -5.03 -7.80 6.66
CA ILE A 170 -6.13 -7.41 7.55
C ILE A 170 -5.63 -7.27 9.00
N THR A 171 -4.78 -8.20 9.45
CA THR A 171 -4.20 -8.20 10.80
C THR A 171 -2.86 -7.45 10.87
N ALA A 172 -2.59 -6.57 9.91
CA ALA A 172 -1.32 -5.85 9.84
C ALA A 172 -1.11 -5.03 11.12
N PRO A 173 0.06 -5.13 11.77
CA PRO A 173 0.35 -4.38 12.99
C PRO A 173 0.55 -2.90 12.70
N ILE A 174 0.38 -2.08 13.72
CA ILE A 174 0.78 -0.67 13.70
C ILE A 174 2.30 -0.62 13.68
N ILE A 175 2.87 0.11 12.72
CA ILE A 175 4.31 0.38 12.67
C ILE A 175 4.59 1.68 13.38
N THR A 176 5.47 1.65 14.38
CA THR A 176 5.91 2.84 15.10
C THR A 176 7.02 3.52 14.29
N PRO A 177 7.04 4.87 14.20
CA PRO A 177 8.20 5.57 13.66
C PRO A 177 9.47 5.25 14.46
N PRO A 178 10.65 5.29 13.82
CA PRO A 178 11.91 5.08 14.51
C PRO A 178 12.18 6.21 15.51
N ASP A 179 12.60 5.83 16.72
CA ASP A 179 13.12 6.74 17.73
C ASP A 179 14.65 6.82 17.60
N TRP A 180 15.18 7.92 17.07
CA TRP A 180 16.61 8.02 16.75
C TRP A 180 17.53 8.03 17.98
N GLU A 181 16.98 8.16 19.19
CA GLU A 181 17.73 8.10 20.45
C GLU A 181 17.92 6.64 20.93
N LEU A 182 17.11 5.71 20.42
CA LEU A 182 17.16 4.30 20.80
C LEU A 182 17.99 3.45 19.83
N PRO A 183 18.73 2.44 20.32
CA PRO A 183 19.47 1.54 19.45
C PRO A 183 18.52 0.71 18.58
N PHE A 184 18.86 0.57 17.31
CA PHE A 184 18.15 -0.31 16.39
C PHE A 184 18.55 -1.77 16.62
N GLU A 185 17.56 -2.65 16.58
CA GLU A 185 17.74 -4.09 16.58
C GLU A 185 17.33 -4.65 15.21
N LEU A 186 18.24 -5.41 14.60
CA LEU A 186 17.98 -6.13 13.35
C LEU A 186 17.90 -7.62 13.66
N MET A 187 16.73 -8.20 13.41
CA MET A 187 16.52 -9.65 13.48
C MET A 187 16.40 -10.18 12.06
N SER A 188 17.30 -11.06 11.64
CA SER A 188 17.24 -11.70 10.32
C SER A 188 17.13 -13.21 10.44
N ASP A 189 16.50 -13.79 9.44
CA ASP A 189 16.31 -15.23 9.29
C ASP A 189 16.29 -15.55 7.80
N ALA A 190 16.89 -16.67 7.41
CA ALA A 190 17.02 -17.05 6.02
C ALA A 190 16.66 -18.53 5.85
N SER A 191 15.94 -18.82 4.76
CA SER A 191 15.79 -20.17 4.23
C SER A 191 16.53 -20.29 2.91
N ASP A 192 16.57 -21.49 2.35
CA ASP A 192 17.26 -21.81 1.08
C ASP A 192 16.84 -20.94 -0.12
N PHE A 193 15.72 -20.22 0.00
CA PHE A 193 15.13 -19.46 -1.09
C PHE A 193 14.69 -18.04 -0.73
N VAL A 194 14.59 -17.68 0.55
CA VAL A 194 14.12 -16.34 0.97
C VAL A 194 14.88 -15.89 2.21
N ILE A 195 15.26 -14.62 2.22
CA ILE A 195 15.69 -13.91 3.42
C ILE A 195 14.56 -13.04 3.96
N GLY A 196 14.37 -13.05 5.28
CA GLY A 196 13.50 -12.17 6.02
C GLY A 196 14.29 -11.38 7.04
N ALA A 197 13.94 -10.12 7.23
CA ALA A 197 14.49 -9.27 8.28
C ALA A 197 13.39 -8.42 8.92
N MET A 198 13.56 -8.12 10.20
CA MET A 198 12.75 -7.20 10.97
C MET A 198 13.69 -6.18 11.59
N LEU A 199 13.43 -4.91 11.29
CA LEU A 199 14.02 -3.77 11.98
C LEU A 199 13.06 -3.35 13.09
N GLY A 200 13.57 -3.28 14.31
CA GLY A 200 12.80 -2.86 15.47
C GLY A 200 13.64 -2.12 16.49
N GLN A 201 12.97 -1.69 17.55
CA GLN A 201 13.57 -1.03 18.70
C GLN A 201 12.96 -1.57 19.98
N LYS A 202 13.78 -1.66 21.03
CA LYS A 202 13.33 -2.10 22.34
C LYS A 202 12.93 -0.88 23.18
N LYS A 203 11.64 -0.75 23.49
CA LYS A 203 11.10 0.29 24.37
C LYS A 203 10.28 -0.39 25.45
N ASP A 204 10.48 0.01 26.71
CA ASP A 204 9.74 -0.55 27.85
C ASP A 204 9.77 -2.09 27.94
N LYS A 205 10.93 -2.69 27.58
CA LYS A 205 11.16 -4.15 27.49
C LYS A 205 10.35 -4.88 26.41
N MET A 206 9.61 -4.16 25.57
CA MET A 206 8.86 -4.68 24.42
C MET A 206 9.58 -4.34 23.11
N HIS A 207 9.51 -5.25 22.13
CA HIS A 207 10.04 -5.01 20.79
C HIS A 207 8.97 -4.31 19.93
N HIS A 208 9.28 -3.09 19.49
CA HIS A 208 8.47 -2.35 18.53
C HIS A 208 9.00 -2.55 17.13
N VAL A 209 8.11 -2.84 16.18
CA VAL A 209 8.47 -3.06 14.77
C VAL A 209 8.44 -1.75 14.01
N ILE A 210 9.53 -1.47 13.29
CA ILE A 210 9.66 -0.30 12.40
C ILE A 210 9.52 -0.73 10.94
N TYR A 211 10.09 -1.88 10.59
CA TYR A 211 10.07 -2.33 9.19
C TYR A 211 10.25 -3.85 9.07
N TYR A 212 9.40 -4.51 8.29
CA TYR A 212 9.68 -5.85 7.78
C TYR A 212 10.25 -5.79 6.37
N ALA A 213 11.41 -6.41 6.18
CA ALA A 213 12.00 -6.63 4.87
C ALA A 213 11.98 -8.12 4.54
N SER A 214 11.75 -8.45 3.27
CA SER A 214 11.86 -9.82 2.80
C SER A 214 12.25 -9.84 1.33
N LYS A 215 13.15 -10.74 0.94
CA LYS A 215 13.66 -10.84 -0.42
C LYS A 215 13.84 -12.30 -0.81
N VAL A 216 13.46 -12.64 -2.05
CA VAL A 216 13.75 -13.96 -2.63
C VAL A 216 15.23 -13.97 -3.03
N LEU A 217 15.93 -15.07 -2.71
CA LEU A 217 17.31 -15.28 -3.12
C LEU A 217 17.33 -15.73 -4.58
N ASN A 218 18.29 -15.22 -5.35
CA ASN A 218 18.54 -15.73 -6.70
C ASN A 218 19.28 -17.07 -6.58
N GLU A 219 19.06 -17.98 -7.54
CA GLU A 219 19.92 -19.15 -7.69
C GLU A 219 21.36 -18.68 -7.97
N ALA A 220 22.32 -19.34 -7.33
CA ALA A 220 23.75 -19.01 -7.39
C ALA A 220 24.40 -19.50 -8.69
#